data_AF-A0A7Y1YLU5-F1
#
_entry.id   AF-A0A7Y1YLU5-F1
#
_cell.length_a   1.000
_cell.length_b   1.000
_cell.length_c   1.000
_cell.angle_alpha   90.00
_cell.angle_beta   90.00
_cell.angle_gamma   90.00
#
_symmetry.space_group_name_H-M   'P 1'
#
loop_
_entity.id
_entity.type
_entity.pdbx_description
1 polymer ?
#
loop_
_entity_poly.entity_id
_entity_poly.type
_entity_poly.pdbx_seq_one_letter_code
_entity_poly.pdbx_strand_id
1 'polypeptide(L)'
;WGAGIAVAGSPNVEIVGNIVIGNADGIVAIQQDRTDAPASYGPVEVENLSVHDNQIRGNVGWTGLGQDVGDDSFFTSRNNRFFDNDYGEDDDPSSFYWLNGERTRTEWTSFGLS
;
A
#
# COMPACT_ATOMS: atom_id res chain seq x y z
N TRP A 1 -1.89 -12.66 -2.57
CA TRP A 1 -1.43 -11.81 -1.45
C TRP A 1 -0.57 -12.62 -0.51
N GLY A 2 0.65 -12.15 -0.26
CA GLY A 2 1.60 -12.69 0.70
C GLY A 2 2.50 -11.59 1.24
N ALA A 3 1.87 -10.51 1.71
CA ALA A 3 2.55 -9.30 2.14
C ALA A 3 3.28 -9.47 3.46
N GLY A 4 4.44 -8.83 3.59
CA GLY A 4 5.13 -8.70 4.86
C GLY A 4 4.28 -7.93 5.88
N ILE A 5 3.59 -6.87 5.42
CA ILE A 5 2.59 -6.15 6.21
C ILE A 5 1.37 -5.88 5.34
N ALA A 6 0.19 -6.26 5.83
CA ALA A 6 -1.09 -6.02 5.15
C ALA A 6 -2.02 -5.18 6.04
N VAL A 7 -2.54 -4.09 5.48
CA VAL A 7 -3.62 -3.28 6.09
C VAL A 7 -4.92 -3.56 5.33
N ALA A 8 -5.94 -4.05 6.03
CA ALA A 8 -7.21 -4.40 5.41
C ALA A 8 -8.38 -3.76 6.17
N GLY A 9 -8.94 -2.70 5.59
CA GLY A 9 -10.11 -2.02 6.15
C GLY A 9 -9.88 -1.35 7.52
N SER A 10 -8.68 -0.84 7.76
CA SER A 10 -8.35 -0.15 9.01
C SER A 10 -7.94 1.30 8.73
N PRO A 11 -8.57 2.29 9.38
CA PRO A 11 -8.20 3.69 9.23
C PRO A 11 -7.04 4.09 10.17
N ASN A 12 -6.37 5.20 9.86
CA ASN A 12 -5.36 5.87 10.69
C ASN A 12 -4.17 4.97 11.09
N VAL A 13 -3.73 4.11 10.17
CA VAL A 13 -2.57 3.23 10.38
C VAL A 13 -1.29 3.97 10.00
N GLU A 14 -0.28 3.89 10.86
CA GLU A 14 1.07 4.36 10.59
C GLU A 14 2.03 3.17 10.60
N ILE A 15 2.81 3.01 9.52
CA ILE A 15 3.82 1.98 9.36
C ILE A 15 5.16 2.68 9.15
N VAL A 16 5.99 2.66 10.20
CA VAL A 16 7.21 3.46 10.26
C VAL A 16 8.41 2.66 10.76
N GLY A 17 9.59 2.87 10.16
CA GLY A 17 10.85 2.34 10.69
C GLY A 17 11.03 0.83 10.59
N ASN A 18 10.31 0.15 9.68
CA ASN A 18 10.37 -1.29 9.53
C ASN A 18 11.39 -1.73 8.48
N ILE A 19 11.89 -2.96 8.62
CA ILE A 19 12.66 -3.67 7.59
C ILE A 19 11.80 -4.82 7.08
N VAL A 20 11.31 -4.71 5.85
CA VAL A 20 10.38 -5.66 5.19
C VAL A 20 11.08 -6.28 4.00
N ILE A 21 11.70 -7.45 4.19
CA ILE A 21 12.57 -8.09 3.20
C ILE A 21 12.16 -9.56 3.00
N GLY A 22 12.18 -10.03 1.75
CA GLY A 22 12.04 -11.46 1.43
C GLY A 22 10.61 -12.00 1.53
N ASN A 23 9.62 -11.12 1.49
CA ASN A 23 8.20 -11.47 1.44
C ASN A 23 7.71 -11.56 -0.01
N ALA A 24 6.56 -12.20 -0.23
CA ALA A 24 5.99 -12.33 -1.56
C ALA A 24 5.38 -11.03 -2.07
N ASP A 25 4.83 -10.19 -1.19
CA ASP A 25 4.49 -8.79 -1.42
C ASP A 25 5.17 -7.95 -0.32
N GLY A 26 5.36 -6.65 -0.55
CA GLY A 26 5.97 -5.75 0.44
C GLY A 26 4.96 -5.29 1.50
N ILE A 27 4.72 -3.98 1.55
CA ILE A 27 3.65 -3.38 2.37
C ILE A 27 2.47 -3.11 1.47
N VAL A 28 1.30 -3.69 1.78
CA VAL A 28 0.09 -3.49 0.99
C VAL A 28 -1.06 -3.02 1.85
N ALA A 29 -1.92 -2.17 1.29
CA ALA A 29 -3.24 -1.95 1.85
C ALA A 29 -4.31 -2.29 0.83
N ILE A 30 -5.38 -2.93 1.32
CA ILE A 30 -6.45 -3.44 0.47
C ILE A 30 -7.79 -2.90 0.95
N GLN A 31 -8.53 -2.26 0.06
CA GLN A 31 -9.93 -1.91 0.27
C GLN A 31 -10.83 -2.92 -0.44
N GLN A 32 -11.54 -3.73 0.35
CA GLN A 32 -12.57 -4.64 -0.18
C GLN A 32 -13.96 -4.12 0.12
N ASP A 33 -14.94 -4.54 -0.68
CA ASP A 33 -16.35 -4.36 -0.37
C ASP A 33 -16.69 -5.23 0.84
N ARG A 34 -17.22 -4.59 1.88
CA ARG A 34 -17.69 -5.23 3.12
C ARG A 34 -19.07 -4.74 3.52
N THR A 35 -19.86 -4.29 2.56
CA THR A 35 -21.25 -3.83 2.80
C THR A 35 -22.15 -4.93 3.36
N ASP A 36 -21.79 -6.20 3.16
CA ASP A 36 -22.45 -7.38 3.72
C ASP A 36 -21.97 -7.78 5.13
N ALA A 37 -20.90 -7.14 5.63
CA ALA A 37 -20.25 -7.44 6.91
C ALA A 37 -20.15 -6.17 7.78
N PRO A 38 -21.28 -5.68 8.34
CA PRO A 38 -21.30 -4.46 9.11
C PRO A 38 -20.42 -4.55 10.37
N ALA A 39 -19.54 -3.56 10.56
CA ALA A 39 -18.70 -3.46 11.75
C ALA A 39 -19.35 -2.58 12.82
N SER A 40 -19.26 -3.00 14.08
CA SER A 40 -19.90 -2.33 15.21
C SER A 40 -19.31 -0.95 15.55
N TYR A 41 -18.17 -0.59 14.97
CA TYR A 41 -17.38 0.59 15.34
C TYR A 41 -17.15 1.58 14.18
N GLY A 42 -17.93 1.45 13.10
CA GLY A 42 -17.83 2.33 11.92
C GLY A 42 -17.45 1.59 10.64
N PRO A 43 -17.26 2.31 9.53
CA PRO A 43 -16.90 1.72 8.24
C PRO A 43 -15.57 0.96 8.28
N VAL A 44 -15.48 -0.13 7.53
CA VAL A 44 -14.26 -0.94 7.37
C VAL A 44 -13.46 -0.37 6.20
N GLU A 45 -12.91 0.83 6.42
CA GLU A 45 -12.23 1.61 5.41
C GLU A 45 -10.73 1.77 5.69
N VAL A 46 -9.94 1.75 4.63
CA VAL A 46 -8.55 2.18 4.66
C VAL A 46 -8.50 3.65 4.26
N GLU A 47 -8.21 4.49 5.26
CA GLU A 47 -8.01 5.93 5.12
C GLU A 47 -6.93 6.40 6.09
N ASN A 48 -6.31 7.54 5.78
CA ASN A 48 -5.22 8.14 6.55
C ASN A 48 -4.05 7.18 6.81
N LEU A 49 -3.77 6.27 5.88
CA LEU A 49 -2.60 5.40 5.95
C LEU A 49 -1.31 6.22 5.72
N SER A 50 -0.33 6.05 6.60
CA SER A 50 1.00 6.66 6.49
C SER A 50 2.07 5.58 6.49
N VAL A 51 2.76 5.38 5.36
CA VAL A 51 3.86 4.41 5.23
C VAL A 51 5.14 5.17 4.92
N HIS A 52 6.06 5.24 5.89
CA HIS A 52 7.28 6.03 5.73
C HIS A 52 8.47 5.52 6.52
N ASP A 53 9.68 5.93 6.11
CA ASP A 53 10.93 5.53 6.75
C ASP A 53 11.11 4.01 6.87
N ASN A 54 10.53 3.22 5.97
CA ASN A 54 10.68 1.77 5.94
C ASN A 54 11.74 1.38 4.90
N GLN A 55 12.51 0.32 5.20
CA GLN A 55 13.28 -0.40 4.20
C GLN A 55 12.45 -1.55 3.67
N ILE A 56 12.08 -1.49 2.39
CA ILE A 56 11.24 -2.48 1.73
C ILE A 56 12.06 -3.09 0.60
N ARG A 57 12.20 -4.41 0.58
CA ARG A 57 12.91 -5.15 -0.47
C ARG A 57 12.12 -6.38 -0.86
N GLY A 58 11.65 -6.42 -2.11
CA GLY A 58 10.90 -7.55 -2.65
C GLY A 58 11.56 -8.07 -3.91
N ASN A 59 11.79 -9.38 -3.96
CA ASN A 59 12.25 -10.01 -5.21
C ASN A 59 11.09 -10.28 -6.19
N VAL A 60 9.85 -10.27 -5.67
CA VAL A 60 8.59 -10.54 -6.38
C VAL A 60 7.45 -9.76 -5.71
N GLY A 61 6.33 -9.59 -6.44
CA GLY A 61 5.06 -9.03 -5.95
C GLY A 61 5.04 -7.52 -5.74
N TRP A 62 4.06 -7.03 -4.98
CA TRP A 62 3.69 -5.60 -4.97
C TRP A 62 3.85 -4.89 -3.63
N THR A 63 4.17 -3.60 -3.69
CA THR A 63 3.93 -2.63 -2.60
C THR A 63 2.94 -1.57 -3.08
N GLY A 64 1.99 -1.18 -2.22
CA GLY A 64 1.05 -0.09 -2.51
C GLY A 64 -0.39 -0.41 -2.13
N LEU A 65 -1.33 0.04 -2.96
CA LEU A 65 -2.77 0.02 -2.65
C LEU A 65 -3.53 -0.81 -3.68
N GLY A 66 -4.34 -1.77 -3.24
CA GLY A 66 -5.26 -2.53 -4.10
C GLY A 66 -6.72 -2.37 -3.66
N GLN A 67 -7.67 -2.43 -4.60
CA GLN A 67 -9.08 -2.34 -4.23
C GLN A 67 -10.01 -3.18 -5.11
N ASP A 68 -11.17 -3.50 -4.54
CA ASP A 68 -12.28 -4.16 -5.23
C ASP A 68 -13.59 -3.32 -5.18
N VAL A 69 -13.54 -2.08 -4.68
CA VAL A 69 -14.74 -1.23 -4.48
C VAL A 69 -15.01 -0.23 -5.61
N GLY A 70 -14.05 -0.03 -6.52
CA GLY A 70 -14.18 0.89 -7.66
C GLY A 70 -14.20 2.37 -7.28
N ASP A 71 -13.66 2.74 -6.11
CA ASP A 71 -13.60 4.12 -5.62
C ASP A 71 -12.18 4.67 -5.70
N ASP A 72 -11.92 5.56 -6.66
CA ASP A 72 -10.60 6.16 -6.89
C ASP A 72 -10.14 7.11 -5.77
N SER A 73 -11.06 7.52 -4.87
CA SER A 73 -10.69 8.29 -3.68
C SER A 73 -9.69 7.52 -2.81
N PHE A 74 -9.71 6.19 -2.84
CA PHE A 74 -8.80 5.31 -2.12
C PHE A 74 -7.32 5.62 -2.41
N PHE A 75 -7.01 5.99 -3.65
CA PHE A 75 -5.66 6.38 -4.07
C PHE A 75 -5.40 7.87 -3.86
N THR A 76 -6.39 8.72 -4.15
CA THR A 76 -6.11 10.15 -4.39
C THR A 76 -6.54 11.08 -3.26
N SER A 77 -7.53 10.69 -2.46
CA SER A 77 -8.26 11.63 -1.59
C SER A 77 -8.51 11.12 -0.16
N ARG A 78 -8.34 9.81 0.10
CA ARG A 78 -8.41 9.23 1.46
C ARG A 78 -7.12 9.39 2.27
N ASN A 79 -6.19 10.24 1.80
CA ASN A 79 -4.95 10.56 2.49
C ASN A 79 -4.07 9.32 2.82
N ASN A 80 -4.10 8.31 1.94
CA ASN A 80 -3.21 7.16 2.00
C ASN A 80 -1.90 7.52 1.28
N ARG A 81 -0.77 7.41 1.97
CA ARG A 81 0.52 7.96 1.51
C ARG A 81 1.66 6.99 1.76
N PHE A 82 2.55 6.93 0.77
CA PHE A 82 3.84 6.26 0.85
C PHE A 82 4.92 7.29 0.55
N PHE A 83 5.78 7.59 1.50
CA PHE A 83 6.81 8.60 1.34
C PHE A 83 8.03 8.25 2.18
N ASP A 84 9.21 8.67 1.74
CA ASP A 84 10.48 8.49 2.42
C ASP A 84 10.78 7.01 2.77
N ASN A 85 10.31 6.08 1.95
CA ASN A 85 10.69 4.67 2.08
C ASN A 85 11.92 4.38 1.19
N ASP A 86 12.76 3.49 1.68
CA ASP A 86 13.88 2.96 0.91
C ASP A 86 13.42 1.66 0.24
N TYR A 87 13.35 1.63 -1.08
CA TYR A 87 12.90 0.47 -1.88
C TYR A 87 14.04 -0.32 -2.54
N GLY A 88 15.30 0.08 -2.35
CA GLY A 88 16.46 -0.58 -2.97
C GLY A 88 17.02 0.19 -4.14
N GLU A 89 17.98 -0.45 -4.82
CA GLU A 89 18.58 0.09 -6.04
C GLU A 89 17.60 -0.03 -7.22
N ASP A 90 17.77 0.77 -8.27
CA ASP A 90 16.83 0.84 -9.40
C ASP A 90 16.69 -0.49 -10.19
N ASP A 91 17.63 -1.43 -10.00
CA ASP A 91 17.59 -2.78 -10.57
C ASP A 91 16.89 -3.83 -9.65
N ASP A 92 16.45 -3.42 -8.46
CA ASP A 92 15.66 -4.25 -7.55
C ASP A 92 14.23 -4.42 -8.13
N PRO A 93 13.76 -5.64 -8.40
CA PRO A 93 12.51 -5.91 -9.13
C PRO A 93 11.23 -5.59 -8.34
N SER A 94 11.30 -4.66 -7.37
CA SER A 94 10.16 -4.23 -6.57
C SER A 94 9.08 -3.61 -7.47
N SER A 95 7.96 -4.32 -7.65
CA SER A 95 6.81 -3.79 -8.38
C SER A 95 5.90 -3.01 -7.44
N PHE A 96 5.31 -1.94 -7.95
CA PHE A 96 4.37 -1.11 -7.19
C PHE A 96 2.95 -1.33 -7.71
N TYR A 97 1.95 -1.13 -6.86
CA TYR A 97 0.54 -1.18 -7.29
C TYR A 97 -0.20 0.08 -6.83
N TRP A 98 -0.73 0.82 -7.80
CA TRP A 98 -1.38 2.11 -7.58
C TRP A 98 -2.35 2.42 -8.70
N LEU A 99 -3.48 3.08 -8.42
CA LEU A 99 -4.50 3.42 -9.43
C LEU A 99 -4.92 2.19 -10.28
N ASN A 100 -5.24 1.08 -9.61
CA ASN A 100 -5.73 -0.16 -10.23
C ASN A 100 -4.77 -0.78 -11.26
N GLY A 101 -3.46 -0.66 -11.07
CA GLY A 101 -2.49 -1.35 -11.90
C GLY A 101 -1.06 -1.31 -11.38
N GLU A 102 -0.22 -2.14 -12.00
CA GLU A 102 1.21 -2.21 -11.73
C GLU A 102 1.92 -0.92 -12.17
N ARG A 103 2.89 -0.47 -11.38
CA ARG A 103 3.70 0.71 -11.64
C ARG A 103 5.18 0.37 -11.53
N THR A 104 5.96 0.94 -12.44
CA THR A 104 7.41 1.05 -12.32
C THR A 104 7.79 2.04 -11.21
N ARG A 105 9.06 2.01 -10.77
CA ARG A 105 9.60 3.01 -9.83
C ARG A 105 9.43 4.45 -10.33
N THR A 106 9.65 4.67 -11.62
CA THR A 106 9.47 5.98 -12.27
C THR A 106 8.02 6.45 -12.21
N GLU A 107 7.05 5.57 -12.50
CA GLU A 107 5.64 5.92 -12.41
C GLU A 107 5.22 6.19 -10.95
N TRP A 108 5.63 5.32 -10.02
CA TRP A 108 5.39 5.47 -8.58
C TRP A 108 5.81 6.86 -8.07
N THR A 109 7.05 7.24 -8.37
CA THR A 109 7.60 8.55 -7.98
C THR A 109 6.95 9.73 -8.72
N SER A 110 6.45 9.53 -9.94
CA SER A 110 5.69 10.58 -10.66
C SER A 110 4.35 10.92 -9.99
N PHE A 111 3.80 10.02 -9.17
CA PHE A 111 2.64 10.28 -8.32
C PHE A 111 3.00 10.94 -6.98
N GLY A 112 4.27 11.26 -6.75
CA GLY A 112 4.76 11.82 -5.50
C GLY A 112 4.97 10.78 -4.38
N LEU A 113 5.05 9.50 -4.72
CA LEU A 113 5.26 8.40 -3.79
C LEU A 113 6.75 8.05 -3.75
N SER A 114 7.35 7.96 -2.56
CA SER A 114 8.80 7.74 -2.42
C SER A 114 9.21 6.63 -1.48
#